data_AF-A0AAN8EPS6-F1
#
_entry.id   AF-A0AAN8EPS6-F1
#
_cell.length_a   1.000
_cell.length_b   1.000
_cell.length_c   1.000
_cell.angle_alpha   90.00
_cell.angle_beta   90.00
_cell.angle_gamma   90.00
#
_symmetry.space_group_name_H-M   'P 1'
#
loop_
_entity.id
_entity.type
_entity.pdbx_description
1 polymer ?
#
loop_
_entity_poly.entity_id
_entity_poly.type
_entity_poly.pdbx_seq_one_letter_code
_entity_poly.pdbx_strand_id
1 'polypeptide(L)'
;MTFSDAEPSQDFIVPDSEIYVPLKECVQGLCSICDELICQLCAHCMSSATYFFLKQTFLEHFNRRNMKMLAINYDTEAPYTKEDHLLHIWRQSKCEEDVTWC
;
A
#
# COMPACT_ATOMS: atom_id res chain seq x y z
N MET A 1 10.80 -42.05 -14.39
CA MET A 1 10.30 -40.98 -15.26
C MET A 1 10.42 -39.68 -14.49
N THR A 2 11.43 -38.88 -14.82
CA THR A 2 11.65 -37.53 -14.32
C THR A 2 11.20 -36.57 -15.39
N PHE A 3 10.26 -35.68 -15.08
CA PHE A 3 10.23 -34.31 -15.60
C PHE A 3 9.55 -33.43 -14.54
N SER A 4 10.42 -32.71 -13.83
CA SER A 4 10.06 -31.51 -13.09
C SER A 4 9.77 -30.41 -14.12
N ASP A 5 8.50 -30.05 -14.25
CA ASP A 5 8.11 -28.75 -14.76
C ASP A 5 7.36 -28.04 -13.63
N ALA A 6 8.12 -27.56 -12.64
CA ALA A 6 7.64 -26.44 -11.85
C ALA A 6 7.69 -25.25 -12.80
N GLU A 7 6.52 -24.84 -13.33
CA GLU A 7 6.43 -23.57 -14.04
C GLU A 7 7.10 -22.51 -13.16
N PRO A 8 7.99 -21.66 -13.71
CA PRO A 8 8.51 -20.54 -12.95
C PRO A 8 7.29 -19.76 -12.48
N SER A 9 7.11 -19.62 -11.16
CA SER A 9 6.14 -18.68 -10.64
C SER A 9 6.44 -17.37 -11.36
N GLN A 10 5.49 -16.87 -12.14
CA GLN A 10 5.53 -15.50 -12.58
C GLN A 10 5.37 -14.68 -11.31
N ASP A 11 6.47 -14.49 -10.60
CA ASP A 11 6.55 -13.59 -9.46
C ASP A 11 6.21 -12.24 -10.04
N PHE A 12 4.95 -11.83 -9.85
CA PHE A 12 4.45 -10.57 -10.35
C PHE A 12 5.27 -9.48 -9.66
N ILE A 13 6.23 -8.91 -10.40
CA ILE A 13 7.10 -7.86 -9.88
C ILE A 13 6.26 -6.60 -9.80
N VAL A 14 5.74 -6.30 -8.61
CA VAL A 14 5.13 -5.00 -8.34
C VAL A 14 6.24 -3.95 -8.31
N PRO A 15 6.24 -2.96 -9.22
CA PRO A 15 7.23 -1.90 -9.21
C PRO A 15 7.05 -1.00 -7.98
N ASP A 16 8.14 -0.41 -7.51
CA ASP A 16 8.12 0.48 -6.35
C ASP A 16 7.22 1.72 -6.56
N SER A 17 7.07 2.17 -7.80
CA SER A 17 6.15 3.26 -8.17
C SER A 17 4.69 2.93 -7.86
N GLU A 18 4.33 1.65 -7.81
CA GLU A 18 2.98 1.22 -7.44
C GLU A 18 2.76 1.22 -5.92
N ILE A 19 3.84 1.22 -5.13
CA ILE A 19 3.76 1.20 -3.67
C ILE A 19 3.93 2.60 -3.08
N TYR A 20 4.86 3.38 -3.60
CA TYR A 20 5.06 4.75 -3.12
C TYR A 20 3.96 5.69 -3.63
N VAL A 21 3.65 6.70 -2.81
CA VAL A 21 2.61 7.69 -3.07
C VAL A 21 3.20 9.11 -2.95
N PRO A 22 2.88 10.04 -3.87
CA PRO A 22 3.47 11.37 -3.89
C PRO A 22 2.77 12.31 -2.88
N LEU A 23 2.90 12.00 -1.59
CA LEU A 23 2.34 12.85 -0.53
C LEU A 23 3.07 14.18 -0.46
N LYS A 24 2.31 15.27 -0.22
CA LYS A 24 2.84 16.64 -0.15
C LYS A 24 3.91 16.77 0.92
N GLU A 25 3.74 16.07 2.04
CA GLU A 25 4.64 16.02 3.17
C GLU A 25 6.00 15.43 2.78
N CYS A 26 6.01 14.41 1.92
CA CYS A 26 7.24 13.82 1.39
C CYS A 26 7.94 14.78 0.43
N VAL A 27 7.18 15.35 -0.52
CA VAL A 27 7.74 16.23 -1.58
C VAL A 27 8.26 17.55 -1.01
N GLN A 28 7.62 18.08 0.04
CA GLN A 28 8.01 19.33 0.71
C GLN A 28 9.10 19.13 1.77
N GLY A 29 9.56 17.90 2.00
CA GLY A 29 10.61 17.62 2.98
C GLY A 29 10.17 17.80 4.44
N LEU A 30 8.87 17.75 4.71
CA LEU A 30 8.31 17.85 6.08
C LEU A 30 8.59 16.58 6.90
N CYS A 31 8.94 15.48 6.23
CA CYS A 31 9.20 14.17 6.82
C CYS A 31 10.69 13.90 7.09
N SER A 32 11.45 14.88 7.59
CA SER A 32 12.89 14.71 7.85
C SER A 32 13.20 13.79 9.03
N ILE A 33 12.30 13.67 10.01
CA ILE A 33 12.49 12.89 11.25
C ILE A 33 11.66 11.59 11.28
N CYS A 34 10.83 11.30 10.26
CA CYS A 34 10.03 10.07 10.13
C CYS A 34 9.08 9.70 11.32
N ASP A 35 8.89 10.60 12.29
CA ASP A 35 8.08 10.33 13.49
C ASP A 35 6.56 10.40 13.22
N GLU A 36 6.16 11.30 12.31
CA GLU A 36 4.75 11.47 11.95
C GLU A 36 4.22 10.26 11.17
N LEU A 37 2.98 9.89 11.45
CA LEU A 37 2.36 8.71 10.86
C LEU A 37 2.38 8.75 9.33
N ILE A 38 1.95 9.87 8.75
CA ILE A 38 1.91 10.08 7.30
C ILE A 38 3.29 9.94 6.65
N CYS A 39 4.35 10.28 7.37
CA CYS A 39 5.71 10.18 6.87
C CYS A 39 6.14 8.74 6.64
N GLN A 40 5.53 7.77 7.31
CA GLN A 40 5.83 6.35 7.10
C GLN A 40 5.34 5.81 5.76
N LEU A 41 4.65 6.63 4.96
CA LEU A 41 4.35 6.36 3.56
C LEU A 41 5.37 6.97 2.59
N CYS A 42 6.28 7.83 3.06
CA CYS A 42 7.39 8.32 2.24
C CYS A 42 8.41 7.20 1.99
N ALA A 43 8.98 7.16 0.78
CA ALA A 43 9.91 6.12 0.38
C ALA A 43 11.12 5.96 1.33
N HIS A 44 11.61 7.05 1.94
CA HIS A 44 12.75 7.03 2.85
C HIS A 44 12.41 6.65 4.30
N CYS A 45 11.15 6.75 4.71
CA CYS A 45 10.70 6.46 6.07
C CYS A 45 9.91 5.15 6.17
N MET A 46 9.41 4.63 5.05
CA MET A 46 8.57 3.44 5.04
C MET A 46 9.34 2.21 5.52
N SER A 47 8.79 1.54 6.52
CA SER A 47 9.37 0.29 7.02
C SER A 47 9.20 -0.85 6.02
N SER A 48 10.09 -1.84 6.02
CA SER A 48 9.93 -3.04 5.18
C SER A 48 8.60 -3.74 5.43
N ALA A 49 8.14 -3.81 6.69
CA ALA A 49 6.86 -4.43 7.04
C ALA A 49 5.68 -3.71 6.39
N THR A 50 5.67 -2.37 6.47
CA THR A 50 4.65 -1.53 5.81
C THR A 50 4.69 -1.70 4.29
N TYR A 51 5.89 -1.68 3.70
CA TYR A 51 6.06 -1.89 2.27
C TYR A 51 5.50 -3.25 1.82
N PHE A 52 5.85 -4.33 2.52
CA PHE A 52 5.33 -5.67 2.20
C PHE A 52 3.81 -5.75 2.33
N PHE A 53 3.26 -5.16 3.38
CA PHE A 53 1.82 -5.09 3.59
C PHE A 53 1.10 -4.36 2.44
N LEU A 54 1.55 -3.16 2.09
CA LEU A 54 0.97 -2.39 0.97
C LEU A 54 1.14 -3.11 -0.37
N LYS A 55 2.26 -3.82 -0.58
CA LYS A 55 2.47 -4.66 -1.77
C LYS A 55 1.49 -5.82 -1.86
N GLN A 56 1.17 -6.47 -0.74
CA GLN A 56 0.13 -7.50 -0.72
C GLN A 56 -1.25 -6.90 -1.02
N THR A 57 -1.61 -5.79 -0.37
CA THR A 57 -2.84 -5.04 -0.68
C THR A 57 -2.92 -4.72 -2.17
N PHE A 58 -1.82 -4.29 -2.77
CA PHE A 58 -1.79 -3.96 -4.19
C PHE A 58 -2.07 -5.16 -5.08
N LEU A 59 -1.41 -6.29 -4.80
CA LEU A 59 -1.63 -7.54 -5.51
C LEU A 59 -3.06 -8.05 -5.33
N GLU A 60 -3.65 -7.92 -4.16
CA GLU A 60 -5.04 -8.32 -3.90
C GLU A 60 -6.02 -7.48 -4.72
N HIS A 61 -5.82 -6.16 -4.75
CA HIS A 61 -6.62 -5.24 -5.56
C HIS A 61 -6.51 -5.57 -7.05
N PHE A 62 -5.29 -5.68 -7.58
CA PHE A 62 -5.05 -5.88 -9.00
C PHE A 62 -5.52 -7.26 -9.48
N ASN A 63 -5.32 -8.30 -8.67
CA ASN A 63 -5.78 -9.66 -8.99
C ASN A 63 -7.30 -9.83 -8.84
N ARG A 64 -8.05 -8.78 -8.42
CA ARG A 64 -9.51 -8.73 -8.28
C ARG A 64 -10.11 -10.02 -7.68
N ARG A 65 -9.45 -10.58 -6.64
CA ARG A 65 -9.96 -11.76 -5.94
C ARG A 65 -11.25 -11.42 -5.18
N ASN A 66 -11.81 -12.40 -4.46
CA ASN A 66 -13.04 -12.25 -3.67
C ASN A 66 -12.93 -11.28 -2.46
N MET A 67 -11.87 -10.50 -2.32
CA MET A 67 -11.76 -9.48 -1.29
C MET A 67 -12.33 -8.17 -1.81
N LYS A 68 -13.56 -7.87 -1.36
CA LYS A 68 -14.07 -6.50 -1.39
C LYS A 68 -13.54 -5.78 -0.16
N MET A 69 -12.93 -4.63 -0.37
CA MET A 69 -12.58 -3.72 0.71
C MET A 69 -13.85 -3.36 1.50
N LEU A 70 -13.77 -3.47 2.83
CA LEU A 70 -14.85 -3.00 3.69
C LEU A 70 -14.92 -1.48 3.58
N ALA A 71 -16.12 -0.96 3.36
CA ALA A 71 -16.38 0.48 3.42
C ALA A 71 -16.40 0.90 4.90
N ILE A 72 -15.23 1.14 5.47
CA ILE A 72 -15.07 1.65 6.83
C ILE A 72 -15.24 3.17 6.77
N ASN A 73 -16.16 3.69 7.56
CA ASN A 73 -16.33 5.13 7.72
C ASN A 73 -15.38 5.61 8.82
N TYR A 74 -14.21 6.11 8.42
CA TYR A 74 -13.17 6.57 9.33
C TYR A 74 -13.53 7.86 10.10
N ASP A 75 -14.61 8.56 9.72
CA ASP A 75 -15.16 9.68 10.51
C ASP A 75 -15.91 9.18 11.76
N THR A 76 -16.41 7.94 11.73
CA THR A 76 -17.20 7.32 12.82
C THR A 76 -16.50 6.15 13.50
N GLU A 77 -15.61 5.47 12.77
CA GLU A 77 -14.86 4.29 13.21
C GLU A 77 -13.38 4.60 13.09
N ALA A 78 -12.74 5.03 14.18
CA ALA A 78 -11.31 5.29 14.19
C ALA A 78 -10.56 4.01 13.75
N PRO A 79 -9.53 4.11 12.89
CA PRO A 79 -8.77 2.94 12.50
C PRO A 79 -8.19 2.26 13.75
N TYR A 80 -8.39 0.95 13.83
CA TYR A 80 -8.09 0.19 15.04
C TYR A 80 -6.58 0.04 15.28
N THR A 81 -5.80 0.12 14.20
CA THR A 81 -4.35 0.00 14.24
C THR A 81 -3.67 1.08 13.42
N LYS A 82 -2.38 1.27 13.69
CA LYS A 82 -1.50 2.15 12.93
C LYS A 82 -1.46 1.75 11.45
N GLU A 83 -1.47 0.46 11.18
CA GLU A 83 -1.46 -0.13 9.85
C GLU A 83 -2.75 0.19 9.09
N ASP A 84 -3.90 0.17 9.77
CA ASP A 84 -5.19 0.56 9.17
C ASP A 84 -5.19 2.05 8.79
N HIS A 85 -4.62 2.92 9.63
CA HIS A 85 -4.45 4.34 9.31
C HIS A 85 -3.56 4.54 8.07
N LEU A 86 -2.41 3.87 8.03
CA LEU A 86 -1.48 3.97 6.91
C LEU A 86 -2.11 3.46 5.62
N LEU A 87 -2.85 2.34 5.68
CA LEU A 87 -3.58 1.79 4.56
C LEU A 87 -4.63 2.78 4.04
N HIS A 88 -5.37 3.41 4.95
CA HIS A 88 -6.40 4.39 4.58
C HIS A 88 -5.81 5.58 3.83
N ILE A 89 -4.76 6.21 4.38
CA ILE A 89 -4.10 7.36 3.75
C ILE A 89 -3.48 6.96 2.39
N TRP A 90 -2.80 5.81 2.34
CA TRP A 90 -2.20 5.29 1.12
C TRP A 90 -3.25 5.06 0.03
N ARG A 91 -4.36 4.40 0.38
CA ARG A 91 -5.47 4.15 -0.54
C ARG A 91 -6.11 5.44 -1.01
N GLN A 92 -6.32 6.42 -0.13
CA GLN A 92 -6.86 7.72 -0.51
C GLN A 92 -5.96 8.40 -1.54
N SER A 93 -4.65 8.40 -1.32
CA SER A 93 -3.68 8.92 -2.30
C SER A 93 -3.72 8.12 -3.62
N LYS A 94 -3.89 6.80 -3.60
CA LYS A 94 -4.06 6.00 -4.83
C LYS A 94 -5.37 6.32 -5.55
N CYS A 95 -6.47 6.54 -4.82
CA CYS A 95 -7.78 6.92 -5.35
C CYS A 95 -7.77 8.31 -6.02
N GLU A 96 -6.90 9.22 -5.58
CA GLU A 96 -6.67 10.51 -6.26
C GLU A 96 -6.02 10.35 -7.64
N GLU A 97 -5.23 9.30 -7.86
CA GLU A 97 -4.58 8.99 -9.14
C GLU A 97 -5.41 8.04 -10.02
N ASP A 98 -6.05 7.03 -9.42
CA ASP A 98 -6.83 5.99 -10.08
C ASP A 98 -8.09 5.66 -9.26
N VAL A 99 -9.24 6.00 -9.83
CA VAL A 99 -10.56 5.83 -9.20
C VAL A 99 -10.91 4.38 -8.85
N THR A 100 -10.22 3.38 -9.44
CA THR A 100 -10.47 1.97 -9.10
C THR A 100 -10.07 1.63 -7.66
N TRP A 101 -9.22 2.46 -7.03
CA TRP A 101 -8.86 2.34 -5.61
C TRP A 101 -9.89 2.93 -4.66
N CYS A 102 -10.88 3.66 -5.19
CA CYS A 102 -12.07 4.08 -4.48
C CYS A 102 -13.10 2.91 -4.53
#